data_AF-A0A967JSQ7-F1
#
_entry.id   AF-A0A967JSQ7-F1
#
_cell.length_a   1.000
_cell.length_b   1.000
_cell.length_c   1.000
_cell.angle_alpha   90.00
_cell.angle_beta   90.00
_cell.angle_gamma   90.00
#
_symmetry.space_group_name_H-M   'P 1'
#
loop_
_entity.id
_entity.type
_entity.pdbx_description
1 polymer ?
#
loop_
_entity_poly.entity_id
_entity_poly.type
_entity_poly.pdbx_seq_one_letter_code
_entity_poly.pdbx_strand_id
1 'polypeptide(L)'
;MEAPAALPAPIAIDYTSALTQGAGIGRYTRELVRALAALDPASDYRLFAAATPSTDPPSLPGGNFTWRRAPFTDAWLARLWHRAR
;
A
#
# COMPACT_ATOMS: atom_id res chain seq x y z
N MET A 1 -16.55 -21.47 -25.29
CA MET A 1 -16.34 -21.69 -23.85
C MET A 1 -15.61 -20.45 -23.34
N GLU A 2 -16.37 -19.48 -22.87
CA GLU A 2 -15.85 -18.20 -22.38
C GLU A 2 -15.16 -18.44 -21.04
N ALA A 3 -13.91 -18.02 -20.89
CA ALA A 3 -13.20 -18.13 -19.62
C ALA A 3 -13.93 -17.25 -18.57
N PRO A 4 -14.08 -17.71 -17.32
CA PRO A 4 -14.69 -16.88 -16.29
C PRO A 4 -13.90 -15.58 -16.15
N ALA A 5 -14.59 -14.44 -16.17
CA ALA A 5 -13.99 -13.15 -15.88
C ALA A 5 -13.27 -13.25 -14.53
N ALA A 6 -11.96 -13.03 -14.52
CA ALA A 6 -11.18 -13.05 -13.30
C ALA A 6 -11.79 -12.05 -12.32
N LEU A 7 -12.10 -12.50 -11.09
CA LEU A 7 -12.50 -11.59 -10.02
C LEU A 7 -11.40 -10.53 -9.87
N PRO A 8 -11.76 -9.24 -9.72
CA PRO A 8 -10.78 -8.19 -9.61
C PRO A 8 -9.85 -8.48 -8.43
N ALA A 9 -8.57 -8.71 -8.74
CA ALA A 9 -7.57 -9.00 -7.74
C ALA A 9 -7.29 -7.74 -6.90
N PRO A 10 -7.06 -7.88 -5.58
CA PRO A 10 -6.72 -6.75 -4.74
C PRO A 10 -5.41 -6.10 -5.17
N ILE A 11 -5.35 -4.77 -5.09
CA ILE A 11 -4.18 -3.97 -5.45
C ILE A 11 -3.44 -3.56 -4.18
N ALA A 12 -2.24 -4.12 -3.99
CA ALA A 12 -1.40 -3.78 -2.85
C ALA A 12 -0.52 -2.57 -3.17
N ILE A 13 -0.47 -1.60 -2.27
CA ILE A 13 0.37 -0.40 -2.38
C ILE A 13 1.35 -0.38 -1.20
N ASP A 14 2.64 -0.32 -1.52
CA ASP A 14 3.68 -0.06 -0.52
C ASP A 14 3.61 1.41 -0.10
N TYR A 15 3.19 1.62 1.14
CA TYR A 15 3.00 2.92 1.77
C TYR A 15 4.11 3.25 2.77
N THR A 16 5.22 2.50 2.76
CA THR A 16 6.32 2.64 3.71
C THR A 16 6.94 4.04 3.67
N SER A 17 7.19 4.59 2.49
CA SER A 17 7.75 5.94 2.33
C SER A 17 6.81 7.02 2.88
N ALA A 18 5.50 6.85 2.69
CA ALA A 18 4.50 7.78 3.19
C ALA A 18 4.39 7.79 4.72
N LEU A 19 4.74 6.70 5.40
CA LEU A 19 4.80 6.63 6.87
C LEU A 19 6.14 7.11 7.43
N THR A 20 7.24 6.79 6.76
CA THR A 20 8.59 7.00 7.31
C THR A 20 9.23 8.34 6.92
N GLN A 21 8.72 9.01 5.88
CA GLN A 21 9.31 10.25 5.36
C GLN A 21 8.33 11.43 5.41
N GLY A 22 8.74 12.52 6.02
CA GLY A 22 7.93 13.74 6.14
C GLY A 22 7.76 14.52 4.84
N ALA A 23 8.74 14.50 3.93
CA ALA A 23 8.75 15.26 2.69
C ALA A 23 9.22 14.40 1.50
N GLY A 24 9.39 15.02 0.33
CA GLY A 24 9.88 14.34 -0.87
C GLY A 24 8.97 13.18 -1.27
N ILE A 25 9.54 11.97 -1.35
CA ILE A 25 8.84 10.74 -1.75
C ILE A 25 7.67 10.47 -0.80
N GLY A 26 7.83 10.65 0.51
CA GLY A 26 6.74 10.41 1.45
C GLY A 26 5.53 11.32 1.20
N ARG A 27 5.77 12.62 0.96
CA ARG A 27 4.69 13.55 0.58
C ARG A 27 4.06 13.16 -0.75
N TYR A 28 4.90 12.83 -1.74
CA TYR A 28 4.42 12.43 -3.05
C TYR A 28 3.53 11.18 -3.00
N THR A 29 3.93 10.14 -2.26
CA THR A 29 3.13 8.92 -2.07
C THR A 29 1.79 9.21 -1.40
N ARG A 30 1.74 10.09 -0.37
CA ARG A 30 0.48 10.50 0.27
C ARG A 30 -0.46 11.20 -0.71
N GLU A 31 0.04 12.17 -1.47
CA GLU A 31 -0.79 12.90 -2.44
C GLU A 31 -1.23 12.00 -3.60
N LEU A 32 -0.38 11.10 -4.08
CA LEU A 32 -0.72 10.16 -5.14
C LEU A 32 -1.84 9.22 -4.70
N VAL A 33 -1.74 8.64 -3.50
CA VAL A 33 -2.77 7.74 -2.97
C VAL A 33 -4.07 8.50 -2.66
N ARG A 34 -3.99 9.75 -2.19
CA ARG A 34 -5.16 10.61 -2.02
C ARG A 34 -5.86 10.88 -3.35
N ALA A 35 -5.10 11.21 -4.40
CA ALA A 35 -5.65 11.43 -5.74
C ALA A 35 -6.26 10.15 -6.31
N LEU A 36 -5.61 9.00 -6.10
CA LEU A 36 -6.12 7.70 -6.50
C LEU A 36 -7.47 7.40 -5.85
N ALA A 37 -7.61 7.65 -4.54
CA ALA A 37 -8.87 7.42 -3.83
C ALA A 37 -10.03 8.28 -4.35
N ALA A 38 -9.74 9.47 -4.91
CA ALA A 38 -10.74 10.32 -5.54
C ALA A 38 -11.13 9.84 -6.96
N LEU A 39 -10.22 9.16 -7.66
CA LEU A 39 -10.42 8.69 -9.03
C LEU A 39 -11.02 7.29 -9.11
N ASP A 40 -10.66 6.41 -8.18
CA ASP A 40 -11.11 5.01 -8.14
C ASP A 40 -11.68 4.63 -6.76
N PRO A 41 -13.01 4.70 -6.60
CA PRO A 41 -13.69 4.25 -5.40
C PRO A 41 -14.07 2.75 -5.42
N ALA A 42 -13.76 2.01 -6.50
CA ALA A 42 -14.30 0.66 -6.73
C ALA A 42 -13.29 -0.46 -6.44
N SER A 43 -12.00 -0.25 -6.71
CA SER A 43 -10.97 -1.28 -6.51
C SER A 43 -10.66 -1.56 -5.03
N ASP A 44 -10.39 -2.82 -4.65
CA ASP A 44 -9.91 -3.20 -3.31
C ASP A 44 -8.42 -2.84 -3.16
N TYR A 45 -8.15 -1.70 -2.53
CA TYR A 45 -6.80 -1.23 -2.25
C TYR A 45 -6.32 -1.65 -0.87
N ARG A 46 -5.09 -2.16 -0.81
CA ARG A 46 -4.46 -2.62 0.42
C ARG A 46 -3.18 -1.83 0.66
N LEU A 47 -3.23 -0.91 1.61
CA LEU A 47 -2.03 -0.19 2.05
C LEU A 47 -1.24 -1.10 2.98
N PHE A 48 -0.01 -1.40 2.62
CA PHE A 48 0.92 -2.08 3.51
C PHE A 48 2.17 -1.23 3.70
N ALA A 49 2.79 -1.35 4.87
CA ALA A 49 4.03 -0.65 5.14
C ALA A 49 4.94 -1.54 5.97
N ALA A 50 6.22 -1.58 5.61
CA ALA A 50 7.28 -2.19 6.39
C ALA A 50 7.83 -1.17 7.40
N ALA A 51 6.95 -0.59 8.22
CA ALA A 51 7.29 0.43 9.22
C ALA A 51 7.27 -0.16 10.65
N THR A 52 7.98 0.49 11.57
CA THR A 52 8.05 0.11 12.98
C THR A 52 6.66 0.16 13.63
N PRO A 53 6.29 -0.79 14.54
CA PRO A 53 4.93 -0.89 15.09
C PRO A 53 4.40 0.35 15.83
N SER A 54 5.28 1.28 16.22
CA SER A 54 4.95 2.48 16.99
C SER A 54 4.40 3.63 16.17
N THR A 55 4.38 3.55 14.83
CA THR A 55 3.75 4.57 13.99
C THR A 55 2.29 4.21 13.80
N ASP A 56 1.40 4.94 14.46
CA ASP A 56 -0.04 4.81 14.20
C ASP A 56 -0.31 5.12 12.72
N PRO A 57 -1.06 4.24 12.03
CA PRO A 57 -1.36 4.47 10.63
C PRO A 57 -2.28 5.69 10.51
N PRO A 58 -2.07 6.56 9.50
CA PRO A 58 -2.97 7.66 9.23
C PRO A 58 -4.35 7.12 8.82
N SER A 59 -5.34 8.03 8.84
CA SER A 59 -6.67 7.72 8.33
C SER A 59 -6.60 7.21 6.90
N LEU A 60 -7.48 6.25 6.59
CA LEU A 60 -7.60 5.70 5.25
C LEU A 60 -8.08 6.79 4.27
N PRO A 61 -7.58 6.80 3.02
CA PRO A 61 -7.92 7.83 2.05
C PRO A 61 -9.31 7.66 1.42
N GLY A 62 -9.93 6.47 1.55
CA GLY A 62 -11.26 6.15 1.03
C GLY A 62 -11.82 4.85 1.61
N GLY A 63 -13.11 4.59 1.39
CA GLY A 63 -13.82 3.43 1.95
C GLY A 63 -13.40 2.07 1.34
N ASN A 64 -12.76 2.11 0.18
CA ASN A 64 -12.21 0.94 -0.53
C ASN A 64 -10.73 0.66 -0.19
N PHE A 65 -10.18 1.34 0.81
CA PHE A 65 -8.81 1.12 1.28
C PHE A 65 -8.82 0.34 2.60
N THR A 66 -7.91 -0.60 2.74
CA THR A 66 -7.67 -1.29 4.02
C THR A 66 -6.19 -1.32 4.37
N TRP A 67 -5.88 -1.26 5.66
CA TRP A 67 -4.52 -1.47 6.14
C TRP A 67 -4.21 -2.97 6.23
N ARG A 68 -3.07 -3.37 5.66
CA ARG A 68 -2.49 -4.69 5.82
C ARG A 68 -1.08 -4.54 6.37
N ARG A 69 -0.92 -4.84 7.65
CA ARG A 69 0.42 -4.90 8.27
C ARG A 69 1.11 -6.17 7.79
N ALA A 70 2.24 -6.01 7.11
CA ALA A 70 3.12 -7.14 6.82
C ALA A 70 3.94 -7.44 8.11
N PRO A 71 4.08 -8.71 8.54
CA PRO A 71 4.83 -9.06 9.74
C PRO A 71 6.35 -9.00 9.54
N PHE A 72 6.84 -8.14 8.64
CA PHE A 72 8.24 -8.08 8.23
C PHE A 72 8.77 -6.66 8.38
N THR A 73 9.98 -6.54 8.94
CA THR A 73 10.71 -5.26 8.94
C THR A 73 11.15 -4.90 7.52
N ASP A 74 11.42 -3.62 7.26
CA ASP A 74 11.91 -3.14 5.97
C ASP A 74 13.12 -3.95 5.46
N ALA A 75 14.04 -4.29 6.37
CA ALA A 75 15.20 -5.11 6.08
C ALA A 75 14.86 -6.56 5.66
N TRP A 76 13.70 -7.10 6.05
CA TRP A 76 13.23 -8.39 5.56
C TRP A 76 12.57 -8.28 4.19
N LEU A 77 11.83 -7.20 3.92
CA LEU A 77 11.24 -6.94 2.60
C LEU A 77 12.33 -6.80 1.54
N ALA A 78 13.37 -6.00 1.81
CA ALA A 78 14.53 -5.86 0.94
C ALA A 78 15.23 -7.21 0.69
N ARG A 79 15.43 -8.02 1.74
CA ARG A 79 16.00 -9.37 1.61
C ARG A 79 15.14 -10.30 0.77
N LEU A 80 13.82 -10.25 0.91
CA LEU A 80 12.90 -11.08 0.13
C LEU A 80 12.96 -10.69 -1.34
N TRP A 81 12.93 -9.38 -1.64
CA TRP A 81 13.04 -8.86 -2.99
C TRP A 81 14.34 -9.27 -3.66
N HIS A 82 15.48 -9.11 -2.98
CA HIS A 82 16.78 -9.55 -3.49
C HIS A 82 16.86 -11.06 -3.78
N ARG A 83 16.05 -11.88 -3.12
CA ARG A 83 15.97 -13.33 -3.34
C ARG A 83 14.94 -13.75 -4.38
N ALA A 84 13.93 -12.91 -4.64
CA ALA A 84 12.86 -13.16 -5.59
C ALA A 84 13.17 -12.65 -7.01
N ARG A 85 14.21 -11.83 -7.13
CA ARG A 85 14.85 -11.48 -8.41
C ARG A 85 15.70 -12.63 -8.93
#